data_AF-A0A651F5W9-F1
#
_entry.id   AF-A0A651F5W9-F1
#
_cell.length_a   1.000
_cell.length_b   1.000
_cell.length_c   1.000
_cell.angle_alpha   90.00
_cell.angle_beta   90.00
_cell.angle_gamma   90.00
#
_symmetry.space_group_name_H-M   'P 1'
#
loop_
_entity.id
_entity.type
_entity.pdbx_description
1 polymer ?
#
loop_
_entity_poly.entity_id
_entity_poly.type
_entity_poly.pdbx_seq_one_letter_code
_entity_poly.pdbx_strand_id
1 'polypeptide(L)'
;MSKYVKEKDGKAGQTPESHLTTEQWQKLDEQFSMVELCSGADAEGRSYWAYLSLYPSRYREFRENAAGGVSMRLTDYGEVLATGWGPMPPALIKAKMEEKYGLNHQNPLEKEIEYRLEEIRKGV
;
A
#
# COMPACT_ATOMS: atom_id res chain seq x y z
N MET A 1 -7.13 18.02 -25.29
CA MET A 1 -7.33 16.57 -25.55
C MET A 1 -6.42 15.84 -24.57
N SER A 2 -6.85 15.00 -23.62
CA SER A 2 -8.05 14.18 -23.42
C SER A 2 -8.39 14.19 -21.92
N LYS A 3 -9.57 14.65 -21.52
CA LYS A 3 -10.79 13.86 -21.19
C LYS A 3 -10.74 13.17 -19.81
N TYR A 4 -10.96 13.95 -18.75
CA TYR A 4 -11.57 13.46 -17.51
C TYR A 4 -13.07 13.77 -17.57
N VAL A 5 -13.90 12.76 -17.85
CA VAL A 5 -15.33 12.77 -17.50
C VAL A 5 -15.73 11.35 -17.15
N LYS A 6 -16.09 11.14 -15.89
CA LYS A 6 -17.45 10.71 -15.54
C LYS A 6 -17.66 10.90 -14.03
N GLU A 7 -18.42 11.94 -13.72
CA GLU A 7 -19.24 12.00 -12.51
C GLU A 7 -20.05 10.70 -12.39
N LYS A 8 -19.96 10.08 -11.21
CA LYS A 8 -20.96 9.14 -10.73
C LYS A 8 -21.42 9.60 -9.35
N ASP A 9 -22.52 10.35 -9.36
CA ASP A 9 -23.42 10.42 -8.22
C ASP A 9 -23.89 9.01 -7.85
N GLY A 10 -23.69 8.63 -6.59
CA GLY A 10 -24.16 7.34 -6.09
C GLY A 10 -23.54 7.01 -4.73
N LYS A 11 -24.04 7.65 -3.67
CA LYS A 11 -23.91 7.30 -2.24
C LYS A 11 -22.95 6.12 -1.95
N ALA A 12 -21.65 6.37 -2.01
CA ALA A 12 -20.65 5.50 -1.42
C ALA A 12 -20.46 5.97 0.03
N GLY A 13 -20.46 5.05 0.99
CA GLY A 13 -20.23 5.38 2.40
C GLY A 13 -18.99 6.26 2.52
N GLN A 14 -19.13 7.42 3.18
CA GLN A 14 -18.00 8.29 3.50
C GLN A 14 -17.05 7.49 4.38
N THR A 15 -15.96 6.98 3.80
CA THR A 15 -14.86 6.41 4.57
C THR A 15 -14.11 7.56 5.25
N PRO A 16 -13.53 7.37 6.45
CA PRO A 16 -12.83 8.43 7.20
C PRO A 16 -11.79 9.21 6.38
N GLU A 17 -11.26 8.57 5.33
CA GLU A 17 -10.26 9.05 4.38
C GLU A 17 -10.74 10.19 3.45
N SER A 18 -12.06 10.34 3.23
CA SER A 18 -12.60 11.29 2.23
C SER A 18 -12.50 12.77 2.61
N HIS A 19 -11.91 13.08 3.77
CA HIS A 19 -11.78 14.44 4.29
C HIS A 19 -10.33 14.95 4.34
N LEU A 20 -9.36 14.13 3.91
CA LEU A 20 -7.94 14.53 3.92
C LEU A 20 -7.59 15.36 2.70
N THR A 21 -6.89 16.46 2.92
CA THR A 21 -6.34 17.27 1.82
C THR A 21 -5.10 16.60 1.23
N THR A 22 -4.74 16.98 0.01
CA THR A 22 -3.49 16.54 -0.63
C THR A 22 -2.27 16.79 0.25
N GLU A 23 -2.24 17.92 0.96
CA GLU A 23 -1.14 18.29 1.86
C GLU A 23 -1.06 17.37 3.09
N GLN A 24 -2.19 16.91 3.62
CA GLN A 24 -2.20 15.96 4.75
C GLN A 24 -1.70 14.59 4.33
N TRP A 25 -2.08 14.12 3.13
CA TRP A 25 -1.53 12.90 2.54
C TRP A 25 -0.04 12.97 2.31
N GLN A 26 0.45 14.09 1.77
CA GLN A 26 1.87 14.28 1.57
C GLN A 26 2.64 14.25 2.90
N LYS A 27 2.12 14.88 3.96
CA LYS A 27 2.74 14.82 5.30
C LYS A 27 2.79 13.40 5.85
N LEU A 28 1.75 12.59 5.63
CA LEU A 28 1.74 11.18 6.05
C LEU A 28 2.82 10.39 5.30
N ASP A 29 2.90 10.57 3.98
CA ASP A 29 3.89 9.91 3.12
C ASP A 29 5.33 10.30 3.49
N GLU A 30 5.55 11.52 3.98
CA GLU A 30 6.86 11.99 4.48
C GLU A 30 7.19 11.46 5.88
N GLN A 31 6.19 11.22 6.73
CA GLN A 31 6.38 10.84 8.14
C GLN A 31 6.49 9.34 8.36
N PHE A 32 5.79 8.53 7.57
CA PHE A 32 5.87 7.09 7.67
C PHE A 32 5.55 6.39 6.36
N SER A 33 6.05 5.16 6.27
CA SER A 33 5.68 4.21 5.24
C SER A 33 5.24 2.91 5.87
N MET A 34 4.49 2.12 5.12
CA MET A 34 4.00 0.83 5.57
C MET A 34 4.65 -0.28 4.79
N VAL A 35 5.14 -1.30 5.48
CA VAL A 35 5.74 -2.43 4.78
C VAL A 35 4.72 -3.54 4.56
N GLU A 36 4.41 -3.84 3.31
CA GLU A 36 3.50 -4.92 2.90
C GLU A 36 4.25 -5.99 2.08
N LEU A 37 3.90 -7.25 2.33
CA LEU A 37 4.28 -8.36 1.45
C LEU A 37 3.20 -8.55 0.39
N CYS A 38 3.57 -8.47 -0.88
CA CYS A 38 2.71 -8.83 -1.99
C CYS A 38 3.28 -10.03 -2.76
N SER A 39 2.39 -10.71 -3.48
CA SER A 39 2.74 -11.81 -4.39
C SER A 39 1.89 -11.70 -5.65
N GLY A 40 2.46 -12.08 -6.79
CA GLY A 40 1.77 -12.07 -8.06
C GLY A 40 2.42 -13.00 -9.08
N ALA A 41 2.06 -12.85 -10.34
CA ALA A 41 2.70 -13.51 -11.46
C ALA A 41 3.12 -12.47 -12.51
N ASP A 42 4.24 -12.71 -13.18
CA ASP A 42 4.65 -11.89 -14.32
C ASP A 42 3.88 -12.26 -15.62
N ALA A 43 4.22 -11.61 -16.73
CA ALA A 43 3.59 -11.87 -18.02
C ALA A 43 3.82 -13.30 -18.56
N GLU A 44 4.81 -14.02 -18.04
CA GLU A 44 5.12 -15.41 -18.38
C GLU A 44 4.46 -16.39 -17.40
N GLY A 45 3.70 -15.90 -16.41
CA GLY A 45 3.07 -16.71 -15.37
C GLY A 45 4.02 -17.13 -14.24
N ARG A 46 5.23 -16.59 -14.18
CA ARG A 46 6.18 -16.89 -13.09
C ARG A 46 5.76 -16.15 -11.83
N SER A 47 5.54 -16.92 -10.76
CA SER A 47 5.22 -16.33 -9.47
C SER A 47 6.39 -15.53 -8.92
N TYR A 48 6.08 -14.39 -8.30
CA TYR A 48 7.02 -13.58 -7.57
C TYR A 48 6.43 -13.14 -6.23
N TRP A 49 7.31 -12.72 -5.32
CA TRP A 49 6.98 -12.02 -4.09
C TRP A 49 7.76 -10.71 -4.03
N ALA A 50 7.19 -9.69 -3.38
CA ALA A 50 7.88 -8.43 -3.11
C ALA A 50 7.47 -7.85 -1.76
N TYR A 51 8.45 -7.31 -1.04
CA TYR A 51 8.21 -6.43 0.09
C TYR A 51 8.24 -4.99 -0.40
N LEU A 52 7.17 -4.25 -0.13
CA LEU A 52 7.04 -2.84 -0.51
C LEU A 52 6.93 -1.97 0.73
N SER A 53 7.67 -0.87 0.77
CA SER A 53 7.43 0.28 1.63
C SER A 53 6.44 1.20 0.91
N LEU A 54 5.16 1.03 1.18
CA LEU A 54 4.04 1.75 0.56
C LEU A 54 3.86 3.15 1.17
N TYR A 55 3.52 4.09 0.31
CA TYR A 55 3.01 5.40 0.72
C TYR A 55 1.57 5.26 1.22
N PRO A 56 1.23 5.78 2.41
CA PRO A 56 -0.14 5.83 2.93
C PRO A 56 -1.17 6.30 1.90
N SER A 57 -0.87 7.36 1.15
CA SER A 57 -1.77 7.91 0.12
C SER A 57 -2.05 6.95 -1.05
N ARG A 58 -1.19 5.93 -1.23
CA ARG A 58 -1.22 4.97 -2.34
C ARG A 58 -1.71 3.59 -1.93
N TYR A 59 -1.82 3.33 -0.62
CA TYR A 59 -2.15 2.01 -0.10
C TYR A 59 -3.48 1.47 -0.63
N ARG A 60 -4.54 2.29 -0.62
CA ARG A 60 -5.86 1.85 -1.09
C ARG A 60 -5.86 1.49 -2.58
N GLU A 61 -5.32 2.36 -3.41
CA GLU A 61 -5.18 2.13 -4.86
C GLU A 61 -4.38 0.85 -5.13
N PHE A 62 -3.28 0.66 -4.39
CA PHE A 62 -2.48 -0.56 -4.44
C PHE A 62 -3.31 -1.82 -4.14
N ARG A 63 -4.06 -1.83 -3.03
CA ARG A 63 -4.88 -2.97 -2.61
C ARG A 63 -5.97 -3.31 -3.62
N GLU A 64 -6.65 -2.30 -4.15
CA GLU A 64 -7.69 -2.46 -5.17
C GLU A 64 -7.10 -3.08 -6.46
N ASN A 65 -5.96 -2.56 -6.92
CA ASN A 65 -5.31 -3.09 -8.11
C ASN A 65 -4.73 -4.50 -7.89
N ALA A 66 -4.20 -4.78 -6.69
CA ALA A 66 -3.62 -6.07 -6.34
C ALA A 66 -4.70 -7.15 -6.27
N ALA A 67 -5.85 -6.83 -5.68
CA ALA A 67 -7.01 -7.72 -5.65
C ALA A 67 -7.63 -7.92 -7.04
N GLY A 68 -7.58 -6.89 -7.89
CA GLY A 68 -8.09 -6.95 -9.26
C GLY A 68 -7.21 -7.73 -10.25
N GLY A 69 -6.00 -8.13 -9.85
CA GLY A 69 -5.04 -8.80 -10.74
C GLY A 69 -4.55 -7.90 -11.88
N VAL A 70 -4.57 -6.57 -11.68
CA VAL A 70 -4.16 -5.60 -12.68
C VAL A 70 -2.63 -5.57 -12.78
N SER A 71 -2.10 -5.55 -13.99
CA SER A 71 -0.67 -5.32 -14.21
C SER A 71 -0.31 -3.93 -13.69
N MET A 72 0.60 -3.89 -12.72
CA MET A 72 0.98 -2.67 -12.04
C MET A 72 2.48 -2.56 -11.89
N ARG A 73 2.97 -1.33 -11.83
CA ARG A 73 4.35 -1.06 -11.48
C ARG A 73 4.42 -0.78 -9.98
N LEU A 74 5.06 -1.70 -9.25
CA LEU A 74 5.18 -1.63 -7.79
C LEU A 74 5.78 -0.30 -7.29
N THR A 75 6.71 0.29 -8.05
CA THR A 75 7.37 1.56 -7.71
C THR A 75 6.45 2.78 -7.78
N ASP A 76 5.23 2.65 -8.34
CA ASP A 76 4.26 3.74 -8.38
C ASP A 76 3.55 3.92 -7.02
N TYR A 77 3.62 2.90 -6.15
CA TYR A 77 2.95 2.87 -4.85
C TYR A 77 3.92 3.01 -3.66
N GLY A 78 5.23 2.89 -3.90
CA GLY A 78 6.22 2.88 -2.85
C GLY A 78 7.61 2.43 -3.31
N GLU A 79 8.45 2.06 -2.36
CA GLU A 79 9.79 1.53 -2.60
C GLU A 79 9.80 0.01 -2.48
N VAL A 80 10.44 -0.70 -3.41
CA VAL A 80 10.64 -2.15 -3.32
C VAL A 80 11.84 -2.44 -2.42
N LEU A 81 11.58 -3.00 -1.25
CA LEU A 81 12.62 -3.32 -0.25
C LEU A 81 13.32 -4.64 -0.55
N ALA A 82 12.58 -5.62 -1.05
CA ALA A 82 13.11 -6.87 -1.57
C ALA A 82 12.11 -7.52 -2.53
N THR A 83 12.62 -8.34 -3.43
CA THR A 83 11.82 -9.13 -4.37
C THR A 83 12.51 -10.44 -4.66
N GLY A 84 11.74 -11.42 -5.11
CA GLY A 84 12.29 -12.67 -5.60
C GLY A 84 11.23 -13.52 -6.29
N TRP A 85 11.72 -14.59 -6.91
CA TRP A 85 10.88 -15.56 -7.59
C TRP A 85 10.29 -16.58 -6.60
N GLY A 86 9.17 -17.15 -7.01
CA GLY A 86 8.39 -18.11 -6.23
C GLY A 86 7.17 -17.47 -5.55
N PRO A 87 6.32 -18.31 -4.95
CA PRO A 87 5.06 -17.84 -4.36
C PRO A 87 5.26 -17.13 -3.01
N MET A 88 6.39 -17.37 -2.33
CA MET A 88 6.63 -16.89 -0.96
C MET A 88 8.11 -16.53 -0.75
N PRO A 89 8.39 -15.51 0.09
CA PRO A 89 9.76 -15.17 0.46
C PRO A 89 10.40 -16.29 1.31
N PRO A 90 11.71 -16.54 1.14
CA PRO A 90 12.46 -17.46 2.00
C PRO A 90 12.40 -17.03 3.48
N ALA A 91 12.44 -18.01 4.40
CA ALA A 91 12.37 -17.75 5.84
C ALA A 91 13.43 -16.74 6.33
N LEU A 92 14.65 -16.80 5.77
CA LEU A 92 15.71 -15.84 6.09
C LEU A 92 15.36 -14.41 5.68
N ILE A 93 14.66 -14.22 4.56
CA ILE A 93 14.21 -12.90 4.12
C ILE A 93 13.06 -12.41 5.00
N LYS A 94 12.11 -13.30 5.36
CA LYS A 94 11.03 -12.97 6.29
C LYS A 94 11.56 -12.43 7.61
N ALA A 95 12.46 -13.19 8.25
CA ALA A 95 13.07 -12.81 9.53
C ALA A 95 13.80 -11.46 9.44
N LYS A 96 14.53 -11.21 8.35
CA LYS A 96 15.20 -9.92 8.12
C LYS A 96 14.22 -8.75 7.98
N MET A 97 13.06 -8.97 7.33
CA MET A 97 12.06 -7.92 7.17
C MET A 97 11.29 -7.65 8.46
N GLU A 98 10.97 -8.69 9.23
CA GLU A 98 10.36 -8.58 10.56
C GLU A 98 11.28 -7.81 11.52
N GLU A 99 12.57 -8.18 11.58
CA GLU A 99 13.56 -7.53 12.42
C GLU A 99 13.80 -6.07 12.04
N LYS A 100 13.97 -5.79 10.74
CA LYS A 100 14.36 -4.46 10.26
C LYS A 100 13.20 -3.46 10.25
N TYR A 101 11.99 -3.92 9.97
CA TYR A 101 10.84 -3.04 9.74
C TYR A 101 9.68 -3.26 10.72
N GLY A 102 9.84 -4.13 11.73
CA GLY A 102 8.77 -4.43 12.69
C GLY A 102 7.53 -5.06 12.05
N LEU A 103 7.72 -5.71 10.89
CA LEU A 103 6.64 -6.22 10.05
C LEU A 103 5.92 -7.35 10.79
N ASN A 104 4.59 -7.25 10.90
CA ASN A 104 3.77 -8.32 11.43
C ASN A 104 2.84 -8.85 10.32
N HIS A 105 3.18 -10.00 9.75
CA HIS A 105 2.38 -10.64 8.69
C HIS A 105 0.96 -11.05 9.12
N GLN A 106 0.63 -10.95 10.40
CA GLN A 106 -0.70 -11.30 10.93
C GLN A 106 -1.62 -10.09 11.17
N ASN A 107 -1.11 -8.85 11.08
CA ASN A 107 -1.91 -7.65 11.33
C ASN A 107 -2.25 -6.90 10.03
N PRO A 108 -3.52 -6.54 9.80
CA PRO A 108 -3.90 -5.72 8.66
C PRO A 108 -3.37 -4.28 8.82
N LEU A 109 -2.65 -3.80 7.80
CA LEU A 109 -2.03 -2.47 7.76
C LEU A 109 -3.06 -1.33 7.81
N GLU A 110 -4.30 -1.59 7.39
CA GLU A 110 -5.43 -0.63 7.40
C GLU A 110 -5.63 0.03 8.77
N LYS A 111 -5.51 -0.74 9.86
CA LYS A 111 -5.71 -0.21 11.22
C LYS A 111 -4.59 0.74 11.65
N GLU A 112 -3.37 0.54 11.16
CA GLU A 112 -2.25 1.44 11.45
C GLU A 112 -2.45 2.78 10.73
N ILE A 113 -2.94 2.77 9.48
CA ILE A 113 -3.29 3.99 8.74
C ILE A 113 -4.33 4.77 9.51
N GLU A 114 -5.45 4.14 9.87
CA GLU A 114 -6.55 4.80 10.59
C GLU A 114 -6.06 5.44 11.91
N TYR A 115 -5.27 4.71 12.69
CA TYR A 115 -4.70 5.23 13.93
C TYR A 115 -3.81 6.46 13.70
N ARG A 116 -2.89 6.41 12.73
CA ARG A 116 -1.99 7.54 12.41
C ARG A 116 -2.75 8.74 11.86
N LEU A 117 -3.79 8.51 11.06
CA LEU A 117 -4.67 9.56 10.55
C LEU A 117 -5.36 10.32 11.68
N GLU A 118 -5.82 9.61 12.72
CA GLU A 118 -6.43 10.25 13.88
C GLU A 118 -5.44 11.13 14.65
N GLU A 119 -4.19 10.69 14.81
CA GLU A 119 -3.17 11.45 15.53
C GLU A 119 -2.85 12.77 14.81
N ILE A 120 -2.70 12.74 13.48
CA ILE A 120 -2.50 13.96 12.68
C ILE A 120 -3.70 14.90 12.79
N ARG A 121 -4.92 14.35 12.79
CA ARG A 121 -6.14 15.16 12.94
C ARG A 121 -6.22 15.84 14.30
N LYS A 122 -5.69 15.21 15.35
CA LYS A 122 -5.68 15.75 16.72
C LYS A 122 -4.59 16.81 16.93
N GLY A 123 -3.69 17.02 15.96
CA GLY A 123 -2.74 18.14 15.94
C GLY A 123 -1.63 18.04 16.99
N VAL A 124 -1.14 16.82 17.23
CA VAL A 124 0.09 16.59 18.02
C VAL A 124 1.32 16.99 17.22
#